data_AF-A0A9D3N1F9-F1
#
_entry.id   AF-A0A9D3N1F9-F1
#
_cell.length_a   1.000
_cell.length_b   1.000
_cell.length_c   1.000
_cell.angle_alpha   90.00
_cell.angle_beta   90.00
_cell.angle_gamma   90.00
#
_symmetry.space_group_name_H-M   'P 1'
#
loop_
_entity.id
_entity.type
_entity.pdbx_description
1 polymer ?
#
loop_
_entity_poly.entity_id
_entity_poly.type
_entity_poly.pdbx_seq_one_letter_code
_entity_poly.pdbx_strand_id
1 'polypeptide(L)'
;MGLESKYKHLLELLRRTAVHGESNSLHIIGPCGSVKTMLLRCALRELLDLQEVKMNVLQVHLSSDKSSSQPVFFILEEFDLFAHHKNQTLLYNLLDVSQSAQAPVAVVGLTCRLDVLELLEKCEKSRFSHRQSHLLSSLAFRQYRDAFRSELTLQDDFPDSKFSQEWNLCVSVRHTASRT
;
A
#
# COMPACT_ATOMS: atom_id res chain seq x y z
N MET A 1 8.75 10.90 -9.09
CA MET A 1 9.78 10.82 -8.03
C MET A 1 9.22 10.57 -6.63
N GLY A 2 8.10 11.17 -6.20
CA GLY A 2 7.57 10.94 -4.85
C GLY A 2 6.93 9.56 -4.59
N LEU A 3 6.26 8.97 -5.59
CA LEU A 3 5.50 7.71 -5.42
C LEU A 3 6.41 6.48 -5.35
N GLU A 4 7.43 6.40 -6.22
CA GLU A 4 8.39 5.28 -6.24
C GLU A 4 9.18 5.17 -4.93
N SER A 5 9.58 6.29 -4.33
CA SER A 5 10.25 6.30 -3.03
C SER A 5 9.34 5.75 -1.93
N LYS A 6 8.05 6.14 -1.94
CA LYS A 6 7.04 5.63 -1.00
C LYS A 6 6.74 4.15 -1.24
N TYR A 7 6.72 3.71 -2.49
CA TYR A 7 6.58 2.30 -2.88
C TYR A 7 7.75 1.47 -2.36
N LYS A 8 9.00 1.90 -2.61
CA LYS A 8 10.21 1.23 -2.10
C LYS A 8 10.21 1.16 -0.57
N HIS A 9 9.82 2.25 0.10
CA HIS A 9 9.72 2.26 1.55
C HIS A 9 8.64 1.30 2.07
N LEU A 10 7.45 1.26 1.45
CA LEU A 10 6.41 0.30 1.80
C LEU A 10 6.91 -1.13 1.62
N LEU A 11 7.48 -1.44 0.46
CA LEU A 11 7.98 -2.77 0.12
C LEU A 11 9.05 -3.23 1.12
N GLU A 12 9.98 -2.35 1.49
CA GLU A 12 11.00 -2.63 2.49
C GLU A 12 10.40 -2.95 3.87
N LEU A 13 9.38 -2.22 4.31
CA LEU A 13 8.69 -2.51 5.58
C LEU A 13 7.98 -3.86 5.54
N LEU A 14 7.28 -4.18 4.45
CA LEU A 14 6.62 -5.47 4.28
C LEU A 14 7.64 -6.63 4.23
N ARG A 15 8.80 -6.44 3.59
CA ARG A 15 9.90 -7.41 3.55
C ARG A 15 10.51 -7.66 4.93
N ARG A 16 10.65 -6.64 5.78
CA ARG A 16 11.13 -6.82 7.16
C ARG A 16 10.21 -7.71 7.98
N THR A 17 8.90 -7.53 7.87
CA THR A 17 7.95 -8.43 8.53
C THR A 17 7.97 -9.83 7.93
N ALA A 18 7.98 -9.94 6.61
CA ALA A 18 7.91 -11.25 5.95
C ALA A 18 9.18 -12.09 6.10
N VAL A 19 10.36 -11.46 6.00
CA VAL A 19 11.66 -12.16 5.93
C VAL A 19 12.39 -12.14 7.26
N HIS A 20 12.38 -11.00 7.96
CA HIS A 20 13.16 -10.79 9.19
C HIS A 20 12.33 -11.01 10.45
N GLY A 21 11.02 -11.27 10.30
CA GLY A 21 10.11 -11.48 11.41
C GLY A 21 9.85 -10.22 12.24
N GLU A 22 10.16 -9.03 11.72
CA GLU A 22 9.97 -7.77 12.44
C GLU A 22 8.50 -7.36 12.42
N SER A 23 7.86 -7.31 13.58
CA SER A 23 6.50 -6.76 13.69
C SER A 23 6.52 -5.24 13.50
N ASN A 24 5.55 -4.73 12.74
CA ASN A 24 5.51 -3.32 12.34
C ASN A 24 4.07 -2.78 12.26
N SER A 25 3.92 -1.47 12.37
CA SER A 25 2.65 -0.79 12.08
C SER A 25 2.89 0.39 11.14
N LEU A 26 2.02 0.57 10.15
CA LEU A 26 2.15 1.57 9.10
C LEU A 26 0.79 2.17 8.73
N HIS A 27 0.75 3.49 8.58
CA HIS A 27 -0.38 4.19 7.99
C HIS A 27 -0.03 4.72 6.60
N ILE A 28 -0.94 4.47 5.68
CA ILE A 28 -0.93 5.02 4.34
C ILE A 28 -2.07 6.03 4.25
N ILE A 29 -1.70 7.30 4.29
CA ILE A 29 -2.64 8.43 4.35
C ILE A 29 -2.59 9.19 3.03
N GLY A 30 -3.74 9.43 2.40
CA GLY A 30 -3.83 10.22 1.17
C GLY A 30 -5.27 10.37 0.67
N PRO A 31 -5.59 11.32 -0.23
CA PRO A 31 -6.97 11.61 -0.64
C PRO A 31 -7.71 10.39 -1.22
N CYS A 32 -9.04 10.39 -1.16
CA CYS A 32 -9.84 9.34 -1.83
C CYS A 32 -9.48 9.25 -3.31
N GLY A 33 -9.34 8.03 -3.84
CA GLY A 33 -8.88 7.82 -5.22
C GLY A 33 -7.37 7.90 -5.43
N SER A 34 -6.56 8.19 -4.41
CA SER A 34 -5.08 8.27 -4.53
C SER A 34 -4.36 6.92 -4.66
N VAL A 35 -5.06 5.88 -5.15
CA VAL A 35 -4.47 4.58 -5.54
C VAL A 35 -3.82 3.83 -4.36
N LYS A 36 -4.16 4.16 -3.10
CA LYS A 36 -3.56 3.59 -1.88
C LYS A 36 -3.66 2.07 -1.82
N THR A 37 -4.86 1.53 -2.02
CA THR A 37 -5.14 0.10 -2.04
C THR A 37 -4.36 -0.61 -3.15
N MET A 38 -4.27 0.01 -4.33
CA MET A 38 -3.53 -0.55 -5.46
C MET A 38 -2.02 -0.54 -5.20
N LEU A 39 -1.47 0.53 -4.61
CA LEU A 39 -0.05 0.59 -4.22
C LEU A 39 0.32 -0.51 -3.22
N LEU A 40 -0.55 -0.74 -2.22
CA LEU A 40 -0.39 -1.86 -1.29
C LEU A 40 -0.50 -3.21 -1.99
N ARG A 41 -1.51 -3.39 -2.86
CA ARG A 41 -1.69 -4.63 -3.62
C ARG A 41 -0.52 -4.93 -4.56
N CYS A 42 0.08 -3.92 -5.19
CA CYS A 42 1.29 -4.10 -6.01
C CYS A 42 2.47 -4.56 -5.16
N ALA A 43 2.72 -3.91 -4.02
CA ALA A 43 3.81 -4.29 -3.12
C ALA A 43 3.62 -5.69 -2.52
N LEU A 44 2.38 -6.04 -2.16
CA LEU A 44 2.03 -7.38 -1.69
C LEU A 44 2.15 -8.41 -2.80
N ARG A 45 1.73 -8.11 -4.04
CA ARG A 45 1.92 -9.01 -5.18
C ARG A 45 3.41 -9.27 -5.43
N GLU A 46 4.24 -8.23 -5.44
CA GLU A 46 5.69 -8.41 -5.59
C GLU A 46 6.29 -9.27 -4.45
N LEU A 47 5.77 -9.15 -3.23
CA LEU A 47 6.18 -9.97 -2.09
C LEU A 47 5.68 -11.43 -2.20
N LEU A 48 4.44 -11.61 -2.68
CA LEU A 48 3.73 -12.89 -2.77
C LEU A 48 3.98 -13.63 -4.09
N ASP A 49 4.53 -13.00 -5.11
CA ASP A 49 5.01 -13.68 -6.33
C ASP A 49 6.16 -14.68 -6.01
N LEU A 50 6.66 -14.66 -4.76
CA LEU A 50 7.51 -15.71 -4.20
C LEU A 50 6.74 -16.98 -3.78
N GLN A 51 5.43 -16.94 -3.51
CA GLN A 51 4.54 -18.08 -3.26
C GLN A 51 3.07 -17.71 -3.58
N GLU A 52 2.60 -18.07 -4.79
CA GLU A 52 1.22 -17.86 -5.24
C GLU A 52 0.16 -18.44 -4.28
N VAL A 53 -0.73 -17.61 -3.73
CA VAL A 53 -2.12 -18.00 -3.44
C VAL A 53 -3.10 -16.84 -3.68
N LYS A 54 -4.20 -17.19 -4.36
CA LYS A 54 -5.31 -16.35 -4.80
C LYS A 54 -6.09 -15.65 -3.68
N MET A 55 -6.52 -14.44 -4.04
CA MET A 55 -7.45 -13.52 -3.38
C MET A 55 -8.62 -14.15 -2.59
N ASN A 56 -8.95 -13.43 -1.50
CA ASN A 56 -10.22 -13.38 -0.74
C ASN A 56 -10.47 -14.34 0.43
N VAL A 57 -9.44 -15.03 0.93
CA VAL A 57 -9.48 -15.61 2.30
C VAL A 57 -8.10 -15.42 2.93
N LEU A 58 -8.03 -14.74 4.09
CA LEU A 58 -6.87 -14.78 4.98
C LEU A 58 -6.80 -16.18 5.59
N GLN A 59 -6.24 -17.13 4.85
CA GLN A 59 -5.92 -18.44 5.41
C GLN A 59 -4.71 -18.27 6.33
N VAL A 60 -4.98 -17.94 7.59
CA VAL A 60 -3.95 -17.89 8.64
C VAL A 60 -3.67 -19.33 9.06
N HIS A 61 -2.55 -19.90 8.59
CA HIS A 61 -2.11 -21.22 9.03
C HIS A 61 -1.32 -21.08 10.33
N LEU A 62 -2.02 -21.07 11.46
CA LEU A 62 -1.40 -21.11 12.78
C LEU A 62 -0.92 -22.55 13.06
N SER A 63 0.33 -22.84 12.70
CA SER A 63 1.00 -24.07 13.11
C SER A 63 1.69 -23.84 14.47
N SER A 64 1.53 -24.78 15.40
CA SER A 64 2.16 -24.77 16.74
C SER A 64 3.66 -25.14 16.68
N ASP A 65 4.23 -25.22 15.48
CA ASP A 65 5.63 -25.62 15.27
C ASP A 65 6.56 -24.44 15.53
N LYS A 66 7.49 -24.61 16.47
CA LYS A 66 8.36 -23.57 17.03
C LYS A 66 9.52 -23.18 16.09
N SER A 67 9.50 -23.63 14.84
CA SER A 67 10.63 -23.49 13.92
C SER A 67 10.56 -22.27 12.97
N SER A 68 9.37 -21.73 12.68
CA SER A 68 9.22 -20.39 12.06
C SER A 68 7.76 -19.91 12.11
N SER A 69 7.46 -18.87 12.89
CA SER A 69 6.13 -18.25 12.91
C SER A 69 5.82 -17.59 11.55
N GLN A 70 4.69 -17.93 10.93
CA GLN A 70 4.28 -17.32 9.66
C GLN A 70 3.91 -15.83 9.87
N PRO A 71 4.36 -14.92 8.99
CA PRO A 71 4.03 -13.51 9.07
C PRO A 71 2.56 -13.25 8.73
N VAL A 72 1.89 -12.43 9.55
CA VAL A 72 0.48 -12.05 9.38
C VAL A 72 0.38 -10.56 9.07
N PHE A 73 -0.27 -10.23 7.94
CA PHE A 73 -0.53 -8.86 7.54
C PHE A 73 -2.01 -8.51 7.74
N PHE A 74 -2.30 -7.56 8.64
CA PHE A 74 -3.62 -6.98 8.84
C PHE A 74 -3.77 -5.72 7.98
N ILE A 75 -4.74 -5.70 7.07
CA ILE A 75 -5.03 -4.56 6.20
C ILE A 75 -6.37 -3.95 6.64
N LEU A 76 -6.33 -2.71 7.12
CA LEU A 76 -7.50 -1.98 7.60
C LEU A 76 -7.83 -0.87 6.60
N GLU A 77 -8.81 -1.11 5.73
CA GLU A 77 -9.38 -0.09 4.86
C GLU A 77 -10.31 0.84 5.65
N GLU A 78 -10.37 2.12 5.28
CA GLU A 78 -11.13 3.14 6.01
C GLU A 78 -10.77 3.17 7.51
N PHE A 79 -9.47 3.17 7.80
CA PHE A 79 -8.91 3.04 9.16
C PHE A 79 -9.56 3.99 10.18
N ASP A 80 -9.90 5.22 9.75
CA ASP A 80 -10.54 6.21 10.60
C ASP A 80 -11.89 5.73 11.15
N LEU A 81 -12.65 4.89 10.44
CA LEU A 81 -13.90 4.32 10.97
C LEU A 81 -13.62 3.45 12.21
N PHE A 82 -12.55 2.65 12.20
CA PHE A 82 -12.13 1.86 13.36
C PHE A 82 -11.74 2.73 14.56
N ALA A 83 -11.21 3.93 14.32
CA ALA A 83 -10.88 4.89 15.38
C ALA A 83 -12.14 5.56 16.00
N HIS A 84 -13.29 5.58 15.31
CA HIS A 84 -14.54 6.11 15.89
C HIS A 84 -15.29 5.08 16.74
N HIS A 85 -14.91 3.80 16.69
CA HIS A 85 -15.53 2.79 17.55
C HIS A 85 -15.18 3.03 19.02
N LYS A 86 -16.18 2.85 19.88
CA LYS A 86 -16.04 2.99 21.34
C LYS A 86 -14.89 2.10 21.85
N ASN A 87 -13.96 2.69 22.61
CA ASN A 87 -12.80 2.04 23.23
C ASN A 87 -11.77 1.42 22.25
N GLN A 88 -11.88 1.68 20.94
CA GLN A 88 -10.91 1.27 19.90
C GLN A 88 -10.33 -0.15 20.05
N THR A 89 -11.12 -1.11 20.55
CA THR A 89 -10.58 -2.36 21.09
C THR A 89 -9.86 -3.22 20.06
N LEU A 90 -10.34 -3.20 18.81
CA LEU A 90 -9.64 -3.87 17.70
C LEU A 90 -8.25 -3.28 17.47
N LEU A 91 -8.15 -1.95 17.43
CA LEU A 91 -6.89 -1.25 17.20
C LEU A 91 -5.93 -1.46 18.37
N TYR A 92 -6.44 -1.38 19.61
CA TYR A 92 -5.67 -1.72 20.80
C TYR A 92 -5.07 -3.12 20.70
N ASN A 93 -5.87 -4.14 20.40
CA ASN A 93 -5.42 -5.53 20.33
C ASN A 93 -4.42 -5.77 19.19
N LEU A 94 -4.69 -5.25 17.99
CA LEU A 94 -3.79 -5.44 16.85
C LEU A 94 -2.45 -4.73 17.05
N LEU A 95 -2.46 -3.52 17.65
CA LEU A 95 -1.25 -2.76 17.93
C LEU A 95 -0.48 -3.32 19.14
N ASP A 96 -1.16 -3.93 20.11
CA ASP A 96 -0.50 -4.65 21.21
C ASP A 96 0.19 -5.93 20.69
N VAL A 97 -0.49 -6.68 19.83
CA VAL A 97 0.07 -7.89 19.21
C VAL A 97 1.26 -7.55 18.30
N SER A 98 1.22 -6.44 17.55
CA SER A 98 2.36 -6.01 16.73
C SER A 98 3.55 -5.54 17.55
N GLN A 99 3.39 -5.28 18.84
CA GLN A 99 4.49 -5.05 19.77
C GLN A 99 4.99 -6.33 20.43
N SER A 100 4.18 -7.38 20.47
CA SER A 100 4.57 -8.67 21.00
C SER A 100 5.57 -9.35 20.06
N ALA A 101 6.66 -9.90 20.61
CA ALA A 101 7.67 -10.63 19.83
C ALA A 101 7.27 -12.09 19.54
N GLN A 102 6.01 -12.47 19.75
CA GLN A 102 5.57 -13.86 19.67
C GLN A 102 5.32 -14.32 18.23
N ALA A 103 4.79 -13.44 17.39
CA ALA A 103 4.54 -13.71 15.98
C ALA A 103 4.84 -12.46 15.14
N PRO A 104 5.41 -12.61 13.94
CA PRO A 104 5.63 -11.50 13.05
C PRO A 104 4.30 -10.96 12.53
N VAL A 105 3.94 -9.76 12.95
CA VAL A 105 2.66 -9.11 12.62
C VAL A 105 2.88 -7.72 12.05
N ALA A 106 2.28 -7.45 10.89
CA ALA A 106 2.23 -6.11 10.31
C ALA A 106 0.80 -5.59 10.26
N VAL A 107 0.56 -4.42 10.85
CA VAL A 107 -0.74 -3.71 10.78
C VAL A 107 -0.63 -2.54 9.81
N VAL A 108 -1.38 -2.58 8.71
CA VAL A 108 -1.40 -1.56 7.65
C VAL A 108 -2.76 -0.87 7.61
N GLY A 109 -2.81 0.39 8.06
CA GLY A 109 -4.01 1.23 8.01
C GLY A 109 -4.04 2.09 6.74
N LEU A 110 -5.16 2.05 6.01
CA LEU A 110 -5.43 2.89 4.84
C LEU A 110 -6.51 3.92 5.19
N THR A 111 -6.25 5.21 5.02
CA THR A 111 -7.26 6.26 5.24
C THR A 111 -7.07 7.47 4.33
N CYS A 112 -8.13 8.24 4.14
CA CYS A 112 -8.09 9.56 3.54
C CYS A 112 -8.03 10.72 4.54
N ARG A 113 -8.24 10.43 5.82
CA ARG A 113 -8.21 11.42 6.89
C ARG A 113 -6.79 11.78 7.27
N LEU A 114 -6.43 13.05 7.18
CA LEU A 114 -5.10 13.55 7.55
C LEU A 114 -4.91 13.61 9.07
N ASP A 115 -5.99 13.83 9.81
CA ASP A 115 -6.08 13.92 11.28
C ASP A 115 -6.33 12.55 11.94
N VAL A 116 -6.20 11.44 11.22
CA VAL A 116 -6.51 10.09 11.73
C VAL A 116 -5.78 9.75 13.03
N LEU A 117 -4.58 10.28 13.20
CA LEU A 117 -3.79 10.07 14.40
C LEU A 117 -4.45 10.73 15.60
N GLU A 118 -5.04 11.92 15.44
CA GLU A 118 -5.67 12.64 16.54
C GLU A 118 -6.85 11.87 17.11
N LEU A 119 -7.54 11.09 16.25
CA LEU A 119 -8.63 10.20 16.64
C LEU A 119 -8.18 9.05 17.53
N LEU A 120 -6.93 8.61 17.45
CA LEU A 120 -6.44 7.50 18.28
C LEU A 120 -6.36 7.90 19.76
N GLU A 121 -6.77 7.00 20.63
CA GLU A 121 -6.59 7.18 22.06
C GLU A 121 -5.09 7.16 22.44
N LYS A 122 -4.74 7.70 23.61
CA LYS A 122 -3.34 7.94 24.02
C LYS A 122 -2.54 6.63 24.13
N CYS A 123 -3.19 5.53 24.49
CA CYS A 123 -2.59 4.23 24.69
C CYS A 123 -2.20 3.57 23.34
N GLU A 124 -2.99 3.81 22.31
CA GLU A 124 -2.87 3.31 20.94
C GLU A 124 -1.82 4.13 20.19
N LYS A 125 -1.85 5.46 20.36
CA LYS A 125 -0.82 6.39 19.85
C LYS A 125 0.58 6.00 20.29
N SER A 126 0.74 5.68 21.58
CA SER A 126 2.04 5.29 22.15
C SER A 126 2.53 3.94 21.64
N ARG A 127 1.61 3.07 21.20
CA ARG A 127 1.95 1.71 20.77
C ARG A 127 2.21 1.59 19.29
N PHE A 128 1.70 2.52 18.51
CA PHE A 128 2.00 2.64 17.10
C PHE A 128 3.47 3.01 16.90
N SER A 129 4.16 2.36 15.95
CA SER A 129 5.61 2.54 15.70
C SER A 129 5.99 3.93 15.13
N HIS A 130 5.07 4.91 15.13
CA HIS A 130 5.21 6.27 14.58
C HIS A 130 5.71 6.34 13.12
N ARG A 131 5.78 5.23 12.39
CA ARG A 131 6.18 5.18 10.98
C ARG A 131 4.98 5.53 10.11
N GLN A 132 5.01 6.71 9.52
CA GLN A 132 3.94 7.23 8.67
C GLN A 132 4.45 7.35 7.24
N SER A 133 3.71 6.76 6.29
CA SER A 133 3.91 7.04 4.87
C SER A 133 2.72 7.86 4.38
N HIS A 134 2.88 9.18 4.41
CA HIS A 134 1.91 10.09 3.81
C HIS A 134 1.99 9.96 2.29
N LEU A 135 1.03 9.27 1.66
CA LEU A 135 0.77 9.30 0.22
C LEU A 135 0.07 10.61 -0.17
N LEU A 136 0.65 11.75 0.20
CA LEU A 136 0.38 13.01 -0.46
C LEU A 136 1.04 12.96 -1.84
N SER A 137 0.31 12.45 -2.82
CA SER A 137 0.66 12.57 -4.23
C SER A 137 0.03 13.85 -4.76
N SER A 138 0.72 14.97 -4.61
CA SER A 138 0.46 16.14 -5.46
C SER A 138 1.16 15.87 -6.79
N LEU A 139 0.51 15.08 -7.66
CA LEU A 139 1.00 14.94 -9.03
C LEU A 139 0.71 16.26 -9.73
N ALA A 140 1.75 17.01 -10.05
CA ALA A 140 1.59 18.13 -10.97
C ALA A 140 0.98 17.62 -12.28
N PHE A 141 0.15 18.42 -12.96
CA PHE A 141 -0.56 18.00 -14.18
C PHE A 141 0.35 17.29 -15.20
N ARG A 142 1.60 17.76 -15.35
CA ARG A 142 2.61 17.10 -16.22
C ARG A 142 2.89 15.66 -15.79
N GLN A 143 3.11 15.42 -14.51
CA GLN A 143 3.38 14.09 -13.97
C GLN A 143 2.16 13.18 -14.09
N TYR A 144 0.96 13.71 -13.89
CA TYR A 144 -0.29 12.98 -14.12
C TYR A 144 -0.45 12.56 -15.59
N ARG A 145 -0.23 13.50 -16.52
CA ARG A 145 -0.26 13.24 -17.96
C ARG A 145 0.79 12.21 -18.37
N ASP A 146 2.01 12.33 -17.87
CA ASP A 146 3.10 11.43 -18.22
C ASP A 146 2.85 10.01 -17.65
N ALA A 147 2.23 9.88 -16.48
CA ALA A 147 1.77 8.60 -15.94
C ALA A 147 0.66 7.97 -16.81
N PHE A 148 -0.38 8.74 -17.17
CA PHE A 148 -1.44 8.26 -18.08
C PHE A 148 -0.90 7.83 -19.44
N ARG A 149 0.08 8.56 -19.96
CA ARG A 149 0.75 8.22 -21.22
C ARG A 149 1.48 6.89 -21.12
N SER A 150 2.16 6.61 -20.00
CA SER A 150 2.80 5.32 -19.76
C SER A 150 1.78 4.17 -19.73
N GLU A 151 0.66 4.36 -19.05
CA GLU A 151 -0.40 3.33 -18.94
C GLU A 151 -1.15 3.10 -20.26
N LEU A 152 -1.28 4.13 -21.10
CA LEU A 152 -1.91 4.03 -22.42
C LEU A 152 -0.96 3.51 -23.50
N THR A 153 0.34 3.39 -23.21
CA THR A 153 1.33 2.86 -24.15
C THR A 153 1.23 1.33 -24.16
N LEU A 154 0.98 0.76 -25.33
CA LEU A 154 0.95 -0.69 -25.53
C LEU A 154 2.36 -1.26 -25.48
N GLN A 155 2.51 -2.41 -24.83
CA GLN A 155 3.78 -3.13 -24.71
C GLN A 155 4.21 -3.75 -26.05
N ASP A 156 5.50 -4.08 -26.16
CA ASP A 156 6.11 -4.61 -27.39
C ASP A 156 5.61 -6.03 -27.75
N ASP A 157 5.03 -6.74 -26.78
CA ASP A 157 4.43 -8.08 -26.93
C ASP A 157 2.99 -8.04 -27.48
N PHE A 158 2.46 -6.86 -27.80
CA PHE A 158 1.11 -6.71 -28.31
C PHE A 158 0.91 -7.43 -29.67
N PRO A 159 -0.18 -8.19 -29.87
CA PRO A 159 -0.36 -9.06 -31.04
C PRO A 159 -0.28 -8.37 -32.42
N ASP A 160 -0.68 -7.10 -32.49
CA ASP A 160 -0.60 -6.29 -33.72
C ASP A 160 0.44 -5.18 -33.57
N SER A 161 1.66 -5.47 -34.05
CA SER A 161 2.79 -4.53 -33.98
C SER A 161 2.58 -3.25 -34.79
N LYS A 162 1.78 -3.29 -35.87
CA LYS A 162 1.50 -2.08 -36.66
C LYS A 162 0.55 -1.17 -35.91
N PHE A 163 -0.54 -1.75 -35.39
CA PHE A 163 -1.48 -1.01 -34.56
C PHE A 163 -0.83 -0.46 -33.30
N SER A 164 0.02 -1.24 -32.61
CA SER A 164 0.68 -0.78 -31.38
C SER A 164 1.61 0.40 -31.65
N GLN A 165 2.36 0.39 -32.76
CA GLN A 165 3.21 1.51 -33.16
C GLN A 165 2.39 2.75 -33.51
N GLU A 166 1.32 2.61 -34.30
CA GLU A 166 0.42 3.73 -34.67
C GLU A 166 -0.27 4.33 -33.44
N TRP A 167 -0.78 3.48 -32.55
CA TRP A 167 -1.42 3.89 -31.30
C TRP A 167 -0.43 4.60 -30.36
N ASN A 168 0.75 4.01 -30.14
CA ASN A 168 1.78 4.60 -29.27
C ASN A 168 2.27 5.93 -29.83
N LEU A 169 2.36 6.08 -31.15
CA LEU A 169 2.61 7.37 -31.80
C LEU A 169 1.51 8.38 -31.47
N CYS A 170 0.23 8.04 -31.58
CA CYS A 170 -0.89 8.93 -31.23
C CYS A 170 -0.88 9.35 -29.76
N VAL A 171 -0.66 8.41 -28.83
CA VAL A 171 -0.48 8.68 -27.39
C VAL A 171 0.73 9.60 -27.14
N SER A 172 1.72 9.56 -28.05
CA SER A 172 2.92 10.36 -27.94
C SER A 172 2.78 11.83 -28.38
N VAL A 173 1.77 12.14 -29.21
CA VAL A 173 1.62 13.46 -29.84
C VAL A 173 1.31 14.52 -28.79
N ARG A 174 2.17 15.55 -28.75
CA ARG A 174 1.87 16.79 -28.03
C ARG A 174 0.86 17.55 -28.88
N HIS A 175 -0.41 17.60 -28.47
CA HIS A 175 -1.27 18.68 -28.94
C HIS A 175 -0.69 20.00 -28.41
N THR A 176 0.17 20.63 -29.20
CA THR A 176 0.41 22.07 -29.12
C THR A 176 -0.90 22.72 -29.53
N ALA A 177 -1.75 23.02 -28.55
CA ALA A 177 -2.84 23.95 -28.76
C ALA A 177 -2.22 25.34 -28.98
N SER A 178 -1.80 25.62 -30.22
CA SER A 178 -1.68 26.96 -30.75
C SER A 178 -3.09 27.40 -31.16
N ARG A 179 -3.78 28.10 -30.28
CA ARG A 179 -4.95 28.95 -30.56
C ARG A 179 -4.78 30.17 -29.65
N THR A 180 -4.18 31.26 -30.12
CA THR A 180 -4.83 32.40 -30.83
C THR A 180 -6.07 32.88 -30.11
#